data_AF-A0A358AQ48-F1
#
_entry.id   AF-A0A358AQ48-F1
#
_cell.length_a   1.000
_cell.length_b   1.000
_cell.length_c   1.000
_cell.angle_alpha   90.00
_cell.angle_beta   90.00
_cell.angle_gamma   90.00
#
_symmetry.space_group_name_H-M   'P 1'
#
loop_
_entity.id
_entity.type
_entity.pdbx_description
1 polymer ?
#
loop_
_entity_poly.entity_id
_entity_poly.type
_entity_poly.pdbx_seq_one_letter_code
_entity_poly.pdbx_strand_id
1 'polypeptide(L)' 'MLQLTYSVGKDGMLYPDMEMGAQPETLSKYGWMRKRFLKEHQNGLYTSLLTEGTLDKHCRQI' A
#
# COMPACT_ATOMS: atom_id res chain seq x y z
N MET A 1 -21.61 6.26 -3.43
CA MET A 1 -21.71 6.51 -1.97
C MET A 1 -21.26 5.26 -1.26
N LEU A 2 -20.34 5.34 -0.30
CA LEU A 2 -19.96 4.22 0.56
C LEU A 2 -21.09 4.02 1.59
N GLN A 3 -21.81 2.89 1.51
CA GLN A 3 -22.75 2.48 2.55
C GLN A 3 -21.94 1.76 3.64
N LEU A 4 -22.02 2.26 4.87
CA LEU A 4 -21.31 1.69 6.02
C LEU A 4 -22.28 0.82 6.81
N THR A 5 -22.15 -0.50 6.69
CA THR A 5 -22.90 -1.47 7.51
C THR A 5 -22.14 -1.78 8.79
N TYR A 6 -22.87 -2.10 9.85
CA TYR A 6 -22.33 -2.30 11.18
C TYR A 6 -22.82 -3.63 11.76
N SER A 7 -21.91 -4.36 12.41
CA SER A 7 -22.20 -5.61 13.12
C SER A 7 -21.92 -5.47 14.62
N VAL A 8 -22.76 -6.12 15.44
CA VAL A 8 -22.61 -6.11 16.90
C VAL A 8 -21.52 -7.10 17.30
N GLY A 9 -20.45 -6.59 17.89
CA GLY A 9 -19.37 -7.40 18.46
C GLY A 9 -19.79 -8.08 19.77
N LYS A 10 -18.97 -9.03 20.22
CA LYS A 10 -19.22 -9.83 21.44
C LYS A 10 -19.35 -8.99 22.71
N ASP A 11 -18.77 -7.79 22.69
CA ASP A 11 -18.79 -6.83 23.80
C ASP A 11 -20.04 -5.92 23.77
N GLY A 12 -20.97 -6.16 22.84
CA GLY A 12 -22.19 -5.37 22.65
C GLY A 12 -22.01 -4.08 21.85
N MET A 13 -20.79 -3.80 21.36
CA MET A 13 -20.46 -2.59 20.60
C MET A 13 -20.62 -2.79 19.09
N LEU A 14 -21.04 -1.75 18.37
CA LEU A 14 -21.17 -1.77 16.91
C LEU A 14 -19.83 -1.49 16.24
N TYR A 15 -19.35 -2.41 15.42
CA TYR A 15 -18.18 -2.25 14.58
C TYR A 15 -18.60 -2.11 13.13
N PRO A 16 -17.99 -1.20 12.35
CA PRO A 16 -18.23 -1.17 10.91
C PRO A 16 -17.71 -2.46 10.29
N ASP A 17 -18.45 -3.00 9.33
CA ASP A 17 -18.00 -4.15 8.57
C ASP A 17 -16.77 -3.74 7.74
N MET A 18 -15.63 -4.30 8.10
CA MET A 18 -14.36 -4.04 7.42
C MET A 18 -14.14 -5.11 6.37
N GLU A 19 -14.27 -4.74 5.10
CA GLU A 19 -13.75 -5.59 4.04
C GLU A 19 -12.22 -5.47 4.00
N MET A 20 -11.55 -6.62 4.07
CA MET A 20 -10.11 -6.66 3.83
C MET A 20 -9.87 -6.35 2.36
N GLY A 21 -9.38 -5.14 2.08
CA GLY A 21 -9.02 -4.73 0.73
C GLY A 21 -8.01 -5.69 0.08
N ALA A 22 -7.97 -5.70 -1.25
CA ALA A 22 -7.03 -6.52 -1.99
C ALA A 22 -5.60 -6.28 -1.50
N GLN A 23 -4.91 -7.35 -1.14
CA GLN A 23 -3.52 -7.26 -0.70
C GLN A 23 -2.67 -6.76 -1.89
N PRO A 24 -1.82 -5.72 -1.69
CA PRO A 24 -1.04 -5.20 -2.79
C PRO A 24 -0.11 -6.28 -3.35
N GLU A 25 -0.03 -6.37 -4.67
CA GLU A 25 0.87 -7.32 -5.35
C GLU A 25 2.31 -7.15 -4.87
N THR A 26 2.98 -8.27 -4.61
CA THR A 26 4.37 -8.28 -4.17
C THR A 26 5.30 -7.81 -5.29
N LEU A 27 6.41 -7.16 -4.92
CA LEU A 27 7.42 -6.74 -5.89
C LEU A 27 8.21 -7.94 -6.42
N SER A 28 8.49 -7.95 -7.72
CA SER A 28 9.42 -8.90 -8.34
C SER A 28 10.86 -8.68 -7.85
N LYS A 29 11.77 -9.62 -8.16
CA LYS A 29 13.22 -9.49 -7.86
C LYS A 29 13.77 -8.14 -8.35
N TYR A 30 13.43 -7.75 -9.58
CA TYR A 30 13.91 -6.50 -10.19
C TYR A 30 13.24 -5.27 -9.59
N GLY A 31 11.96 -5.37 -9.18
CA GLY A 31 11.29 -4.31 -8.43
C GLY A 31 11.98 -4.00 -7.11
N TRP A 32 12.40 -5.03 -6.37
CA TRP A 32 13.20 -4.86 -5.15
C TRP A 32 14.58 -4.24 -5.41
N MET A 33 15.26 -4.67 -6.47
CA MET A 33 16.55 -4.08 -6.87
C MET A 33 16.41 -2.60 -7.22
N ARG A 34 15.36 -2.23 -7.98
CA ARG A 34 15.09 -0.82 -8.29
C ARG A 34 14.79 -0.01 -7.05
N LYS A 35 13.96 -0.53 -6.14
CA LYS A 35 13.61 0.15 -4.88
C LYS A 35 14.86 0.46 -4.06
N ARG A 36 15.79 -0.50 -3.98
CA ARG A 36 17.09 -0.31 -3.32
C ARG A 36 17.94 0.74 -4.02
N PHE A 37 18.08 0.66 -5.34
CA PHE A 37 18.83 1.64 -6.13
C PHE A 37 18.30 3.06 -5.94
N LEU A 38 16.97 3.24 -5.97
CA LEU A 38 16.34 4.54 -5.75
C LEU A 38 16.67 5.11 -4.37
N LYS A 39 16.68 4.26 -3.34
CA LYS A 39 16.98 4.65 -1.97
C LYS A 39 18.46 4.97 -1.73
N GLU A 40 19.38 4.37 -2.47
CA GLU A 40 20.83 4.56 -2.29
C GLU A 40 21.39 5.68 -3.19
N HIS A 41 20.83 5.86 -4.39
CA HIS A 41 21.38 6.76 -5.41
C HIS A 41 20.44 7.90 -5.86
N GLN A 42 19.13 7.81 -5.58
CA GLN A 42 18.13 8.78 -6.06
C GLN A 42 17.15 9.18 -4.95
N ASN A 43 17.70 9.60 -3.80
CA ASN A 43 16.91 9.87 -2.59
C ASN A 43 15.75 10.84 -2.82
N GLY A 44 15.94 11.90 -3.62
CA GLY A 44 14.87 12.86 -3.90
C GLY A 44 13.68 12.24 -4.64
N LEU A 45 13.94 11.41 -5.66
CA LEU A 45 12.90 10.68 -6.38
C LEU A 45 12.27 9.60 -5.49
N TYR A 46 13.08 8.92 -4.68
CA TYR A 46 12.58 7.94 -3.73
C TYR A 46 11.61 8.57 -2.73
N THR A 47 11.96 9.73 -2.15
CA THR A 47 11.10 10.43 -1.19
C THR A 47 9.83 10.95 -1.84
N SER A 48 9.90 11.51 -3.05
CA SER A 48 8.69 11.99 -3.75
C SER A 48 7.71 10.85 -4.03
N LEU A 49 8.20 9.73 -4.60
CA LEU A 49 7.38 8.55 -4.88
C LEU A 49 6.82 7.90 -3.61
N LEU A 50 7.57 7.96 -2.49
CA LEU A 50 7.11 7.46 -1.20
C LEU A 50 6.00 8.35 -0.63
N THR A 51 6.14 9.68 -0.70
CA THR A 51 5.11 10.62 -0.25
C THR A 51 3.84 10.55 -1.09
N GLU A 52 3.96 10.28 -2.39
CA GLU A 52 2.83 10.09 -3.31
C GLU A 52 2.19 8.70 -3.18
N GLY A 53 2.83 7.75 -2.50
CA GLY A 53 2.37 6.36 -2.41
C GLY A 53 2.51 5.56 -3.72
N THR A 54 3.25 6.08 -4.71
CA THR A 54 3.40 5.50 -6.06
C THR A 54 4.68 4.68 -6.22
N LEU A 55 5.54 4.62 -5.20
CA LEU A 55 6.83 3.94 -5.23
C LEU A 55 6.76 2.48 -5.71
N ASP A 56 5.89 1.68 -5.11
CA ASP A 56 5.80 0.26 -5.46
C ASP A 56 5.23 0.07 -6.87
N LYS A 57 4.31 0.93 -7.32
CA LYS A 57 3.80 0.94 -8.70
C LYS A 57 4.93 1.22 -9.70
N HIS A 58 5.76 2.22 -9.42
CA HIS A 58 6.92 2.54 -10.26
C HIS A 58 7.94 1.38 -10.30
N CYS A 59 8.19 0.71 -9.17
CA CYS A 59 9.08 -0.45 -9.13
C CYS A 59 8.52 -1.69 -9.84
N ARG A 60 7.20 -1.83 -10.00
CA ARG A 60 6.57 -2.93 -10.77
C ARG A 60 6.63 -2.74 -12.29
N GLN A 61 6.90 -1.53 -12.78
CA GLN A 61 6.98 -1.26 -14.23
C GLN A 61 8.29 -1.74 -14.89
N ILE A 62 9.16 -2.40 -14.12
CA ILE A 62 10.46 -2.94 -14.55
C ILE A 62 10.37 -4.44 -14.66
#